data_AF-A0A3M2S9P7-F1
#
_entry.id   AF-A0A3M2S9P7-F1
#
_cell.length_a   1.000
_cell.length_b   1.000
_cell.length_c   1.000
_cell.angle_alpha   90.00
_cell.angle_beta   90.00
_cell.angle_gamma   90.00
#
_symmetry.space_group_name_H-M   'P 1'
#
loop_
_entity.id
_entity.type
_entity.pdbx_description
1 polymer ?
#
loop_
_entity_poly.entity_id
_entity_poly.type
_entity_poly.pdbx_seq_one_letter_code
_entity_poly.pdbx_strand_id
1 'polypeptide(L)'
;MVAINSPQPSEAQRLGEIYVSSMAENPVVVVQFPTPERRQELGAYFTISIEHAIRKQPDHTLVARDNDGKITSFIHWDVIDPTDGQEAEEPDIQSNPDTSASDDDTFVSEALSWQSNYLAIAEDARVKSMGERPYIRKNMSEVGIEAV
;
A
#
# COMPACT_ATOMS: atom_id res chain seq x y z
N MET A 1 -1.50 -31.15 -3.35
CA MET A 1 -2.76 -30.57 -2.84
C MET A 1 -2.38 -29.36 -2.01
N VAL A 2 -2.99 -28.20 -2.25
CA VAL A 2 -2.73 -26.99 -1.46
C VAL A 2 -3.71 -26.98 -0.28
N ALA A 3 -3.21 -26.76 0.93
CA ALA A 3 -4.03 -26.61 2.13
C ALA A 3 -4.16 -25.13 2.50
N ILE A 4 -5.39 -24.67 2.75
CA ILE A 4 -5.70 -23.31 3.17
C ILE A 4 -6.19 -23.33 4.63
N ASN A 5 -5.54 -22.58 5.51
CA ASN A 5 -5.96 -22.43 6.90
C ASN A 5 -5.40 -21.13 7.53
N SER A 6 -5.72 -20.88 8.80
CA SER A 6 -5.17 -19.75 9.57
C SER A 6 -3.68 -19.97 9.92
N PRO A 7 -2.84 -18.93 9.79
CA PRO A 7 -1.47 -19.00 10.25
C PRO A 7 -1.36 -19.03 11.78
N GLN A 8 -0.21 -19.46 12.28
CA GLN A 8 0.22 -19.26 13.66
C GLN A 8 0.98 -17.92 13.78
N PRO A 9 0.94 -17.24 14.94
CA PRO A 9 1.73 -16.03 15.15
C PRO A 9 3.23 -16.20 14.89
N SER A 10 3.78 -17.40 15.14
CA SER A 10 5.18 -17.75 14.84
C SER A 10 5.50 -17.77 13.35
N GLU A 11 4.50 -17.81 12.47
CA GLU A 11 4.67 -17.78 11.01
C GLU A 11 4.72 -16.34 10.47
N ALA A 12 4.49 -15.30 11.29
CA ALA A 12 4.41 -13.91 10.84
C ALA A 12 5.66 -13.43 10.10
N GLN A 13 6.87 -13.81 10.55
CA GLN A 13 8.11 -13.48 9.86
C GLN A 13 8.12 -14.01 8.42
N ARG A 14 7.64 -15.25 8.23
CA ARG A 14 7.57 -15.87 6.91
C ARG A 14 6.59 -15.14 5.99
N LEU A 15 5.48 -14.65 6.53
CA LEU A 15 4.51 -13.86 5.78
C LEU A 15 5.09 -12.49 5.39
N GLY A 16 5.83 -11.83 6.29
CA GLY A 16 6.55 -10.60 5.98
C GLY A 16 7.56 -10.77 4.83
N GLU A 17 8.33 -11.85 4.82
CA GLU A 17 9.25 -12.19 3.72
C GLU A 17 8.52 -12.38 2.39
N ILE A 18 7.39 -13.10 2.41
CA ILE A 18 6.57 -13.31 1.21
C ILE A 18 6.03 -11.98 0.69
N TYR A 19 5.59 -11.08 1.57
CA TYR A 19 5.11 -9.75 1.19
C TYR A 19 6.19 -8.94 0.49
N VAL A 20 7.36 -8.77 1.13
CA VAL A 20 8.48 -8.00 0.56
C VAL A 20 8.93 -8.59 -0.79
N SER A 21 9.01 -9.92 -0.89
CA SER A 21 9.40 -10.58 -2.14
C SER A 21 8.37 -10.37 -3.24
N SER A 22 7.07 -10.45 -2.90
CA SER A 22 5.97 -10.26 -3.86
C SER A 22 5.84 -8.81 -4.32
N MET A 23 6.29 -7.86 -3.50
CA MET A 23 6.25 -6.43 -3.78
C MET A 23 7.58 -5.87 -4.29
N ALA A 24 8.60 -6.69 -4.52
CA ALA A 24 9.93 -6.24 -4.92
C ALA A 24 9.92 -5.45 -6.24
N GLU A 25 9.00 -5.78 -7.15
CA GLU A 25 8.79 -5.09 -8.42
C GLU A 25 7.61 -4.11 -8.37
N ASN A 26 6.96 -3.94 -7.23
CA ASN A 26 5.85 -3.00 -7.09
C ASN A 26 6.42 -1.57 -7.18
N PRO A 27 6.00 -0.77 -8.18
CA PRO A 27 6.53 0.56 -8.40
C PRO A 27 6.35 1.48 -7.18
N VAL A 28 5.24 1.35 -6.46
CA VAL A 28 4.96 2.13 -5.25
C VAL A 28 5.99 1.84 -4.18
N VAL A 29 6.31 0.56 -3.97
CA VAL A 29 7.26 0.12 -2.95
C VAL A 29 8.69 0.53 -3.34
N VAL A 30 9.06 0.41 -4.62
CA VAL A 30 10.38 0.85 -5.10
C VAL A 30 10.58 2.35 -4.90
N VAL A 31 9.55 3.16 -5.11
CA VAL A 31 9.61 4.62 -4.93
C VAL A 31 9.65 5.02 -3.46
N GLN A 32 8.80 4.41 -2.61
CA GLN A 32 8.73 4.73 -1.18
C GLN A 32 9.91 4.16 -0.39
N PHE A 33 10.46 3.01 -0.80
CA PHE A 33 11.53 2.29 -0.11
C PHE A 33 12.69 2.00 -1.10
N PRO A 34 13.46 3.04 -1.51
CA PRO A 34 14.40 2.95 -2.61
C PRO A 34 15.64 2.10 -2.29
N THR A 35 16.07 2.04 -1.02
CA THR A 35 17.26 1.27 -0.63
C THR A 35 16.93 -0.14 -0.12
N PRO A 36 17.86 -1.11 -0.22
CA PRO A 36 17.69 -2.43 0.38
C PRO A 36 17.41 -2.39 1.89
N GLU A 37 18.04 -1.48 2.63
CA GLU A 37 17.84 -1.30 4.07
C GLU A 37 16.41 -0.86 4.38
N ARG A 38 15.87 0.11 3.63
CA ARG A 38 14.48 0.55 3.77
C ARG A 38 13.47 -0.56 3.45
N ARG A 39 13.78 -1.44 2.49
CA ARG A 39 12.95 -2.63 2.21
C ARG A 39 13.04 -3.69 3.32
N GLN A 40 14.17 -3.79 4.01
CA GLN A 40 14.28 -4.65 5.21
C GLN A 40 13.47 -4.09 6.38
N GLU A 41 13.51 -2.78 6.61
CA GLU A 41 12.65 -2.10 7.60
C GLU A 41 11.16 -2.35 7.31
N LEU A 42 10.76 -2.29 6.04
CA LEU A 42 9.41 -2.64 5.60
C LEU A 42 9.04 -4.09 5.96
N GLY A 43 9.96 -5.03 5.76
CA GLY A 43 9.77 -6.44 6.15
C GLY A 43 9.61 -6.63 7.67
N ALA A 44 10.37 -5.89 8.47
CA ALA A 44 10.24 -5.90 9.93
C ALA A 44 8.89 -5.33 10.38
N TYR A 45 8.47 -4.21 9.78
CA TYR A 45 7.15 -3.62 10.02
C TYR A 45 6.01 -4.61 9.71
N PHE A 46 6.04 -5.23 8.52
CA PHE A 46 5.01 -6.20 8.16
C PHE A 46 5.00 -7.43 9.07
N THR A 47 6.16 -7.89 9.52
CA THR A 47 6.23 -8.99 10.48
C THR A 47 5.45 -8.66 11.75
N ILE A 48 5.69 -7.48 12.33
CA ILE A 48 5.01 -7.03 13.56
C ILE A 48 3.51 -6.82 13.30
N SER A 49 3.17 -6.16 12.19
CA SER A 49 1.77 -5.87 11.82
C SER A 49 0.96 -7.15 11.59
N ILE A 50 1.53 -8.12 10.87
CA ILE A 50 0.89 -9.41 10.60
C ILE A 50 0.77 -10.23 11.88
N GLU A 51 1.79 -10.25 12.73
CA GLU A 51 1.71 -10.92 14.04
C GLU A 51 0.57 -10.34 14.88
N HIS A 52 0.42 -9.01 14.87
CA HIS A 52 -0.67 -8.33 15.56
C HIS A 52 -2.04 -8.71 14.95
N ALA A 53 -2.15 -8.72 13.62
CA ALA A 53 -3.36 -9.08 12.91
C ALA A 53 -3.81 -10.53 13.20
N ILE A 54 -2.89 -11.49 13.18
CA ILE A 54 -3.18 -12.91 13.49
C ILE A 54 -3.67 -13.09 14.94
N ARG A 55 -3.18 -12.26 15.87
CA ARG A 55 -3.59 -12.30 17.28
C ARG A 55 -4.94 -11.65 17.53
N LYS A 56 -5.37 -10.73 16.66
CA LYS A 56 -6.67 -10.06 16.77
C LYS A 56 -7.78 -11.07 16.51
N GLN A 57 -8.92 -10.91 17.19
CA GLN A 57 -10.13 -11.67 16.89
C GLN A 57 -11.22 -10.75 16.33
N PRO A 58 -11.88 -11.15 15.23
CA PRO A 58 -11.56 -12.33 14.40
C PRO A 58 -10.24 -12.18 13.64
N ASP A 59 -9.54 -13.31 13.41
CA ASP A 59 -8.38 -13.35 12.52
C ASP A 59 -8.87 -13.32 11.06
N HIS A 60 -8.24 -12.45 10.28
CA HIS A 60 -8.55 -12.22 8.87
C HIS A 60 -7.36 -12.54 7.96
N THR A 61 -6.57 -13.53 8.37
CA THR A 61 -5.40 -13.98 7.63
C THR A 61 -5.53 -15.45 7.25
N LEU A 62 -5.28 -15.77 5.98
CA LEU A 62 -5.23 -17.15 5.50
C LEU A 62 -3.93 -17.39 4.74
N VAL A 63 -3.38 -18.59 4.88
CA VAL A 63 -2.16 -19.03 4.21
C VAL A 63 -2.40 -20.26 3.35
N ALA A 64 -1.71 -20.33 2.22
CA ALA A 64 -1.68 -21.49 1.34
C ALA A 64 -0.38 -22.28 1.56
N ARG A 65 -0.50 -23.56 1.90
CA ARG A 65 0.63 -24.48 2.09
C ARG A 65 0.74 -25.50 0.97
N ASP A 66 1.98 -25.78 0.57
CA ASP A 66 2.29 -26.89 -0.35
C ASP A 66 2.23 -28.25 0.35
N ASN A 67 2.62 -29.32 -0.38
CA ASN A 67 2.60 -30.68 0.13
C ASN A 67 3.57 -30.91 1.31
N ASP A 68 4.60 -30.06 1.44
CA ASP A 68 5.61 -30.14 2.49
C ASP A 68 5.21 -29.29 3.71
N GLY A 69 4.03 -28.67 3.68
CA GLY A 69 3.55 -27.77 4.73
C GLY A 69 4.19 -26.39 4.70
N LYS A 70 4.93 -26.05 3.64
CA LYS A 70 5.57 -24.72 3.52
C LYS A 70 4.56 -23.70 3.03
N ILE A 71 4.55 -22.53 3.67
CA ILE A 71 3.72 -21.40 3.22
C ILE A 71 4.27 -20.86 1.91
N THR A 72 3.41 -20.85 0.90
CA THR A 72 3.70 -20.41 -0.47
C THR A 72 3.12 -19.03 -0.77
N SER A 73 1.94 -18.74 -0.23
CA SER A 73 1.28 -17.44 -0.33
C SER A 73 0.35 -17.22 0.87
N PHE A 74 -0.10 -15.98 1.04
CA PHE A 74 -1.08 -15.63 2.06
C PHE A 74 -1.99 -14.52 1.55
N ILE A 75 -3.11 -14.35 2.23
CA ILE A 75 -4.01 -13.21 2.08
C ILE A 75 -4.33 -12.68 3.47
N HIS A 76 -4.37 -11.37 3.58
CA HIS A 76 -4.85 -10.65 4.75
C HIS A 76 -5.88 -9.62 4.28
N TRP A 77 -6.96 -9.44 5.03
CA TRP A 77 -7.96 -8.42 4.74
C TRP A 77 -8.42 -7.73 6.02
N ASP A 78 -8.70 -6.44 5.92
CA ASP A 78 -9.31 -5.68 7.01
C ASP A 78 -10.83 -5.63 6.81
N VAL A 79 -11.55 -5.71 7.93
CA VAL A 79 -12.99 -5.41 7.96
C VAL A 79 -13.13 -3.95 8.33
N ILE A 80 -13.57 -3.14 7.36
CA ILE A 80 -13.88 -1.73 7.60
C ILE A 80 -15.27 -1.69 8.23
N ASP A 81 -15.35 -1.27 9.50
CA ASP A 81 -16.63 -0.97 10.13
C ASP A 81 -17.14 0.38 9.59
N PRO A 82 -18.27 0.42 8.88
CA PRO A 82 -18.82 1.68 8.38
C PRO A 82 -19.24 2.65 9.49
N THR A 83 -19.33 2.20 10.74
CA THR A 83 -19.63 3.06 11.91
C THR A 83 -18.40 3.68 12.56
N ASP A 84 -17.19 3.21 12.25
CA ASP A 84 -15.93 3.87 12.65
C ASP A 84 -15.60 5.08 11.75
N GLY A 85 -16.45 5.37 10.77
CA GLY A 85 -16.38 6.50 9.83
C GLY A 85 -16.73 7.86 10.42
N GLN A 86 -16.38 8.15 11.68
CA GLN A 86 -15.93 9.51 11.95
C GLN A 86 -14.56 9.60 11.31
N GLU A 87 -14.55 9.98 10.02
CA GLU A 87 -13.41 10.68 9.44
C GLU A 87 -13.01 11.71 10.50
N ALA A 88 -11.90 11.45 11.20
CA ALA A 88 -11.27 12.49 11.95
C ALA A 88 -11.08 13.60 10.92
N GLU A 89 -11.77 14.74 11.11
CA GLU A 89 -11.46 15.95 10.37
C GLU A 89 -9.95 16.00 10.33
N GLU A 90 -9.36 15.90 9.13
CA GLU A 90 -7.95 16.19 8.97
C GLU A 90 -7.76 17.51 9.70
N PRO A 91 -6.93 17.57 10.77
CA PRO A 91 -6.82 18.78 11.55
C PRO A 91 -6.44 19.87 10.56
N ASP A 92 -7.33 20.84 10.41
CA ASP A 92 -7.16 21.98 9.53
C ASP A 92 -5.78 22.53 9.88
N ILE A 93 -4.80 22.29 9.01
CA ILE A 93 -3.42 22.73 9.22
C ILE A 93 -3.50 24.23 9.01
N GLN A 94 -3.95 24.94 10.05
CA GLN A 94 -3.82 26.38 10.13
C GLN A 94 -2.33 26.64 10.02
N SER A 95 -1.94 27.11 8.84
CA SER A 95 -0.59 27.54 8.54
C SER A 95 -0.24 28.62 9.56
N ASN A 96 0.49 28.25 10.59
CA ASN A 96 0.90 29.17 11.62
C ASN A 96 1.97 30.08 10.96
N PRO A 97 1.73 31.39 10.79
CA PRO A 97 2.60 32.21 9.94
C PRO A 97 3.90 32.63 10.64
N ASP A 98 4.19 32.11 11.83
CA ASP A 98 5.41 32.43 12.56
C ASP A 98 6.34 31.23 12.63
N THR A 99 7.15 31.04 11.58
CA THR A 99 8.51 30.52 11.75
C THR A 99 9.44 31.18 10.75
N SER A 100 9.99 32.33 11.14
CA SER A 100 11.21 32.85 10.54
C SER A 100 12.39 31.91 10.88
N ALA A 101 12.61 30.89 10.05
CA ALA A 101 13.87 30.15 10.00
C ALA A 101 13.94 29.38 8.68
N SER A 102 14.44 30.07 7.65
CA SER A 102 15.25 29.56 6.53
C SER A 102 15.61 28.06 6.61
N ASP A 103 14.86 27.21 5.90
CA ASP A 103 15.33 25.97 5.22
C ASP A 103 14.20 25.19 4.48
N ASP A 104 13.10 25.85 4.11
CA ASP A 104 11.85 25.18 3.66
C ASP A 104 11.80 24.84 2.14
N ASP A 105 12.68 25.41 1.32
CA ASP A 105 12.66 25.17 -0.14
C ASP A 105 13.09 23.75 -0.52
N THR A 106 13.87 23.06 0.34
CA THR A 106 14.42 21.74 0.04
C THR A 106 13.38 20.63 0.25
N PHE A 107 12.56 20.72 1.31
CA PHE A 107 11.55 19.71 1.64
C PHE A 107 10.38 19.71 0.65
N VAL A 108 9.91 20.91 0.25
CA VAL A 108 8.87 21.06 -0.79
C VAL A 108 9.37 20.56 -2.15
N SER A 109 10.64 20.80 -2.48
CA SER A 109 11.25 20.32 -3.73
C SER A 109 11.39 18.80 -3.77
N GLU A 110 11.76 18.16 -2.65
CA GLU A 110 11.81 16.69 -2.54
C GLU A 110 10.42 16.06 -2.60
N ALA A 111 9.41 16.65 -1.95
CA ALA A 111 8.02 16.17 -2.01
C ALA A 111 7.44 16.26 -3.44
N LEU A 112 7.70 17.35 -4.16
CA LEU A 112 7.28 17.52 -5.56
C LEU A 112 8.03 16.58 -6.51
N SER A 113 9.32 16.33 -6.26
CA SER A 113 10.12 15.33 -6.98
C SER A 113 9.59 13.91 -6.75
N TRP A 114 9.23 13.57 -5.52
CA TRP A 114 8.63 12.29 -5.15
C TRP A 114 7.29 12.06 -5.86
N GLN A 115 6.39 13.05 -5.85
CA GLN A 115 5.12 12.98 -6.57
C GLN A 115 5.31 12.80 -8.08
N SER A 116 6.26 13.53 -8.66
CA SER A 116 6.55 13.47 -10.09
C SER A 116 7.14 12.11 -10.51
N ASN A 117 8.07 11.56 -9.71
CA ASN A 117 8.62 10.23 -9.93
C ASN A 117 7.55 9.14 -9.78
N TYR A 118 6.68 9.26 -8.77
CA TYR A 118 5.57 8.34 -8.59
C TYR A 118 4.62 8.36 -9.79
N LEU A 119 4.23 9.56 -10.26
CA LEU A 119 3.38 9.74 -11.44
C LEU A 119 3.99 9.10 -12.69
N ALA A 120 5.28 9.33 -12.94
CA ALA A 120 5.97 8.76 -14.10
C ALA A 120 6.01 7.23 -14.06
N ILE A 121 6.29 6.65 -12.88
CA ILE A 121 6.38 5.20 -12.71
C ILE A 121 4.99 4.55 -12.73
N ALA A 122 3.99 5.19 -12.13
CA ALA A 122 2.61 4.73 -12.18
C ALA A 122 2.07 4.74 -13.62
N GLU A 123 2.42 5.76 -14.41
CA GLU A 123 2.04 5.85 -15.82
C GLU A 123 2.77 4.79 -16.67
N ASP A 124 4.06 4.55 -16.46
CA ASP A 124 4.81 3.48 -17.15
C ASP A 124 4.23 2.09 -16.82
N ALA A 125 3.94 1.81 -15.55
CA ALA A 125 3.30 0.57 -15.11
C ALA A 125 1.89 0.40 -15.72
N ARG A 126 1.14 1.51 -15.83
CA ARG A 126 -0.18 1.54 -16.49
C ARG A 126 -0.05 1.20 -17.98
N VAL A 127 0.86 1.86 -18.70
CA VAL A 127 1.09 1.60 -20.14
C VAL A 127 1.47 0.15 -20.37
N LYS A 128 2.37 -0.41 -19.55
CA LYS A 128 2.80 -1.81 -19.65
C LYS A 128 1.67 -2.81 -19.37
N SER A 129 0.79 -2.52 -18.41
CA SER A 129 -0.25 -3.45 -17.98
C SER A 129 -1.56 -3.33 -18.76
N MET A 130 -1.94 -2.12 -19.17
CA MET A 130 -3.25 -1.80 -19.75
C MET A 130 -3.18 -1.22 -21.17
N GLY A 131 -1.98 -0.95 -21.71
CA GLY A 131 -1.80 -0.21 -22.96
C GLY A 131 -2.20 1.27 -22.84
N GLU A 132 -2.45 1.95 -23.96
CA GLU A 132 -2.82 3.38 -24.01
C GLU A 132 -4.28 3.68 -23.63
N ARG A 133 -4.97 2.74 -22.96
CA ARG A 133 -6.40 2.92 -22.65
C ARG A 133 -6.60 4.09 -21.66
N PRO A 134 -7.42 5.11 -22.01
CA PRO A 134 -7.67 6.22 -21.11
C PRO A 134 -8.47 5.78 -19.87
N TYR A 135 -8.32 6.51 -18.77
CA TYR A 135 -9.12 6.33 -17.55
C TYR A 135 -10.62 6.38 -17.86
N ILE A 136 -11.42 5.62 -17.11
CA ILE A 136 -12.90 5.64 -17.18
C ILE A 136 -13.47 7.07 -17.04
N ARG A 137 -12.75 7.98 -16.35
CA ARG A 137 -13.13 9.40 -16.26
C ARG A 137 -13.18 10.14 -17.59
N LYS A 138 -12.44 9.71 -18.63
CA LYS A 138 -12.47 10.35 -19.96
C LYS A 138 -13.70 9.95 -20.78
N ASN A 139 -14.39 8.88 -20.39
CA ASN A 139 -15.60 8.40 -21.08
C ASN A 139 -16.91 8.83 -20.38
N MET A 140 -16.83 9.47 -19.20
CA MET A 140 -18.03 9.96 -18.50
C MET A 140 -18.42 11.40 -18.87
N SER A 141 -17.54 12.17 -19.54
CA SER A 141 -17.88 13.51 -20.01
C SER A 141 -18.81 13.52 -21.24
N GLU A 142 -19.07 12.37 -21.85
CA GLU A 142 -20.02 12.23 -22.98
C GLU A 142 -21.37 11.65 -22.56
N VAL A 143 -21.54 11.24 -21.31
CA VAL A 143 -22.82 10.72 -20.78
C VAL A 143 -23.46 11.78 -19.89
N GLY A 144 -23.95 12.86 -20.49
CA GLY A 144 -24.66 13.88 -19.69
C GLY A 144 -24.91 15.23 -20.34
N ILE A 145 -25.29 15.30 -21.62
CA ILE A 145 -26.02 16.47 -22.15
C ILE A 145 -27.09 15.98 -23.13
N GLU A 146 -28.22 15.50 -22.61
CA GLU A 146 -29.52 15.55 -23.30
C GLU A 146 -30.66 15.33 -22.28
N ALA A 147 -31.13 16.44 -21.72
CA ALA A 147 -32.44 16.70 -21.07
C ALA A 147 -32.28 18.11 -20.46
N VAL A 148 -32.97 19.17 -20.87
CA VAL A 148 -34.30 19.37 -21.46
C VAL A 148 -34.24 20.55 -22.43
#